data_AF-A0A967GAF1-F1
#
_entry.id   AF-A0A967GAF1-F1
#
_cell.length_a   1.000
_cell.length_b   1.000
_cell.length_c   1.000
_cell.angle_alpha   90.00
_cell.angle_beta   90.00
_cell.angle_gamma   90.00
#
_symmetry.space_group_name_H-M   'P 1'
#
loop_
_entity.id
_entity.type
_entity.pdbx_description
1 polymer ?
#
loop_
_entity_poly.entity_id
_entity_poly.type
_entity_poly.pdbx_seq_one_letter_code
_entity_poly.pdbx_strand_id
1 'polypeptide(L)'
;MQALVVFLFALSSGPLFANPLADPPERRVEQYPTDSGYLVVPLPYSIPGIGDGYFLMGYFTNILDTTADAFVVKVMGDAEGYVAQADEVPLYKKHLFLNITEQRIDKAVVNKYKTRGMDNGKDDYNLIEVNQADLESVGLTLSLFNRRFEFNTT
;
A
#
# COMPACT_ATOMS: atom_id res chain seq x y z
N MET A 1 34.95 44.06 46.48
CA MET A 1 34.67 42.68 46.02
C MET A 1 33.17 42.39 45.84
N GLN A 2 32.26 43.00 46.62
CA GLN A 2 30.81 42.84 46.44
C GLN A 2 30.22 43.55 45.20
N ALA A 3 30.75 44.71 44.79
CA ALA A 3 30.24 45.44 43.62
C ALA A 3 30.46 44.69 42.28
N LEU A 4 31.52 43.88 42.18
CA LEU A 4 31.83 43.11 40.97
C LEU A 4 30.89 41.91 40.80
N VAL A 5 30.45 41.30 41.90
CA VAL A 5 29.53 40.15 41.90
C VAL A 5 28.11 40.59 41.52
N VAL A 6 27.68 41.77 41.96
CA VAL A 6 26.36 42.33 41.58
C VAL A 6 26.32 42.71 40.10
N PHE A 7 27.42 43.22 39.53
CA PHE A 7 27.51 43.53 38.11
C PHE A 7 27.49 42.27 37.22
N LEU A 8 28.11 41.17 37.69
CA LEU A 8 28.06 39.86 37.04
C LEU A 8 26.66 39.21 37.09
N PHE A 9 25.91 39.39 38.18
CA PHE A 9 24.53 38.91 38.29
C PHE A 9 23.51 39.78 37.52
N ALA A 10 23.78 41.07 37.33
CA ALA A 10 22.95 41.95 36.50
C ALA A 10 23.11 41.70 34.99
N LEU A 11 24.23 41.10 34.57
CA LEU A 11 24.46 40.69 33.18
C LEU A 11 23.85 39.31 32.84
N SER A 12 23.50 38.50 33.86
CA SER A 12 22.94 37.16 33.66
C SER A 12 21.41 37.11 33.66
N SER A 13 20.72 38.23 33.83
CA SER A 13 19.25 38.32 33.81
C SER A 13 18.68 38.67 32.44
N GLY A 14 19.45 38.46 31.37
CA GLY A 14 18.87 38.40 30.04
C GLY A 14 17.87 37.24 30.00
N PRO A 15 16.60 37.46 29.60
CA PRO A 15 15.72 36.34 29.33
C PRO A 15 16.42 35.44 28.32
N LEU A 16 16.69 34.19 28.73
CA LEU A 16 16.92 33.08 27.81
C LEU A 16 15.62 32.91 27.02
N PHE A 17 15.36 33.83 26.09
CA PHE A 17 14.54 33.52 24.95
C PHE A 17 15.33 32.45 24.22
N ALA A 18 14.98 31.19 24.45
CA ALA A 18 15.11 30.19 23.40
C ALA A 18 14.63 30.91 22.14
N ASN A 19 15.48 31.08 21.13
CA ASN A 19 15.00 31.50 19.82
C ASN A 19 14.02 30.40 19.40
N PRO A 20 12.68 30.54 19.46
CA PRO A 20 11.91 29.80 18.51
C PRO A 20 12.46 30.28 17.16
N LEU A 21 12.91 29.38 16.30
CA LEU A 21 13.01 29.71 14.89
C LEU A 21 11.69 30.43 14.56
N ALA A 22 11.75 31.73 14.25
CA ALA A 22 10.56 32.57 14.12
C ALA A 22 9.62 32.07 13.01
N ASP A 23 10.15 31.18 12.17
CA ASP A 23 9.42 30.20 11.38
C ASP A 23 10.23 28.89 11.39
N PRO A 24 9.85 27.83 12.12
CA PRO A 24 10.37 26.51 11.80
C PRO A 24 9.94 26.19 10.36
N PRO A 25 10.81 25.63 9.50
CA PRO A 25 10.41 25.28 8.14
C PRO A 25 9.15 24.43 8.20
N GLU A 26 8.16 24.74 7.36
CA GLU A 26 6.90 23.98 7.32
C GLU A 26 7.23 22.51 7.02
N ARG A 27 7.21 21.68 8.06
CA ARG A 27 7.55 20.26 7.96
C ARG A 27 6.42 19.42 7.39
N ARG A 28 5.26 20.01 7.13
CA ARG A 28 4.09 19.27 6.66
C ARG A 28 4.17 19.08 5.15
N VAL A 29 4.37 17.83 4.76
CA VAL A 29 4.23 17.37 3.37
C VAL A 29 2.76 17.44 2.96
N GLU A 30 2.49 17.72 1.69
CA GLU A 30 1.14 17.64 1.14
C GLU A 30 0.54 16.25 1.40
N GLN A 31 -0.64 16.22 2.01
CA GLN A 31 -1.30 14.97 2.44
C GLN A 31 -2.16 14.33 1.34
N TYR A 32 -2.36 15.04 0.24
CA TYR A 32 -3.17 14.60 -0.90
C TYR A 32 -2.41 14.99 -2.17
N PRO A 33 -1.26 14.35 -2.44
CA PRO A 33 -0.52 14.60 -3.68
C PRO A 33 -1.43 14.32 -4.88
N THR A 34 -1.13 14.94 -6.01
CA THR A 34 -1.86 14.73 -7.27
C THR A 34 -0.90 14.44 -8.44
N ASP A 35 0.39 14.28 -8.12
CA ASP A 35 1.42 13.99 -9.11
C ASP A 35 1.27 12.56 -9.63
N SER A 36 0.85 12.44 -10.89
CA SER A 36 0.61 11.13 -11.50
C SER A 36 1.88 10.30 -11.58
N GLY A 37 1.78 9.03 -11.20
CA GLY A 37 2.85 8.05 -11.30
C GLY A 37 2.34 6.74 -11.88
N TYR A 38 3.24 5.96 -12.47
CA TYR A 38 2.89 4.61 -12.90
C TYR A 38 4.07 3.65 -12.75
N LEU A 39 3.75 2.39 -12.46
CA LEU A 39 4.68 1.29 -12.37
C LEU A 39 4.04 0.08 -13.05
N VAL A 40 4.68 -0.44 -14.08
CA VAL A 40 4.25 -1.68 -14.73
C VAL A 40 5.41 -2.66 -14.71
N VAL A 41 5.21 -3.80 -14.05
CA VAL A 41 6.27 -4.79 -13.82
C VAL A 41 5.75 -6.19 -14.10
N PRO A 42 6.39 -6.93 -15.03
CA PRO A 42 6.21 -8.37 -15.12
C PRO A 42 7.06 -9.05 -14.04
N LEU A 43 6.45 -9.95 -13.28
CA LEU A 43 7.07 -10.70 -12.20
C LEU A 43 6.90 -12.20 -12.49
N PRO A 44 7.91 -12.89 -13.06
CA PRO A 44 7.86 -14.33 -13.20
C PRO A 44 7.88 -15.00 -11.82
N TYR A 45 7.16 -16.12 -11.67
CA TYR A 45 7.14 -16.90 -10.43
C TYR A 45 7.27 -18.40 -10.72
N SER A 46 7.75 -19.12 -9.70
CA SER A 46 7.83 -20.57 -9.65
C SER A 46 7.56 -20.97 -8.19
N ILE A 47 6.30 -21.30 -7.86
CA ILE A 47 5.88 -21.55 -6.48
C ILE A 47 5.52 -23.04 -6.32
N PRO A 48 6.20 -23.77 -5.42
CA PRO A 48 5.88 -25.17 -5.15
C PRO A 48 4.41 -25.35 -4.77
N GLY A 49 3.70 -26.22 -5.49
CA GLY A 49 2.28 -26.50 -5.26
C GLY A 49 1.30 -25.52 -5.91
N ILE A 50 1.76 -24.51 -6.65
CA ILE A 50 0.92 -23.68 -7.54
C ILE A 50 1.40 -23.82 -9.00
N GLY A 51 2.71 -23.98 -9.20
CA GLY A 51 3.34 -24.13 -10.51
C GLY A 51 4.12 -22.89 -10.92
N ASP A 52 4.31 -22.76 -12.22
CA ASP A 52 5.09 -21.69 -12.84
C ASP A 52 4.18 -20.71 -13.58
N GLY A 53 4.60 -19.46 -13.67
CA GLY A 53 3.83 -18.44 -14.36
C GLY A 53 4.42 -17.04 -14.25
N TYR A 54 3.60 -16.05 -14.50
CA TYR A 54 3.95 -14.65 -14.37
C TYR A 54 2.78 -13.83 -13.82
N PHE A 55 3.11 -12.86 -12.98
CA PHE A 55 2.24 -11.76 -12.63
C PHE A 55 2.56 -10.58 -13.54
N LEU A 56 1.53 -9.95 -14.09
CA LEU A 56 1.65 -8.63 -14.68
C LEU A 56 1.01 -7.63 -13.73
N MET A 57 1.84 -6.84 -13.05
CA MET A 57 1.40 -5.82 -12.10
C MET A 57 1.42 -4.44 -12.77
N GLY A 58 0.33 -3.71 -12.63
CA GLY A 58 0.21 -2.30 -12.96
C GLY A 58 -0.25 -1.54 -11.73
N TYR A 59 0.48 -0.49 -11.36
CA TYR A 59 0.10 0.44 -10.31
C TYR A 59 0.15 1.85 -10.89
N PHE A 60 -0.94 2.58 -10.73
CA PHE A 60 -1.13 3.92 -11.28
C PHE A 60 -1.56 4.80 -10.13
N THR A 61 -0.76 5.82 -9.82
CA THR A 61 -1.04 6.74 -8.72
C THR A 61 -1.59 8.04 -9.25
N ASN A 62 -2.45 8.67 -8.47
CA ASN A 62 -2.95 10.03 -8.71
C ASN A 62 -3.55 10.23 -10.12
N ILE A 63 -4.45 9.31 -10.47
CA ILE A 63 -5.08 9.24 -11.79
C ILE A 63 -5.96 10.48 -12.00
N LEU A 64 -5.87 11.10 -13.18
CA LEU A 64 -6.67 12.28 -13.58
C LEU A 64 -6.52 13.47 -12.63
N ASP A 65 -5.31 13.74 -12.14
CA ASP A 65 -5.00 14.84 -11.19
C ASP A 65 -5.79 14.73 -9.87
N THR A 66 -6.14 13.51 -9.47
CA THR A 66 -6.84 13.23 -8.20
C THR A 66 -5.96 12.45 -7.23
N THR A 67 -6.50 12.10 -6.07
CA THR A 67 -5.88 11.17 -5.12
C THR A 67 -6.14 9.71 -5.48
N ALA A 68 -6.91 9.44 -6.55
CA ALA A 68 -7.30 8.10 -6.91
C ALA A 68 -6.10 7.30 -7.41
N ASP A 69 -5.92 6.12 -6.82
CA ASP A 69 -4.94 5.15 -7.25
C ASP A 69 -5.65 3.95 -7.86
N ALA A 70 -5.02 3.29 -8.83
CA ALA A 70 -5.48 2.02 -9.37
C ALA A 70 -4.35 1.00 -9.33
N PHE A 71 -4.67 -0.18 -8.84
CA PHE A 71 -3.79 -1.33 -8.80
C PHE A 71 -4.43 -2.48 -9.57
N VAL A 72 -3.66 -3.12 -10.43
CA VAL A 72 -4.10 -4.30 -11.17
C VAL A 72 -2.99 -5.33 -11.20
N VAL A 73 -3.34 -6.58 -10.92
CA VAL A 73 -2.47 -7.73 -11.10
C VAL A 73 -3.20 -8.73 -11.94
N LYS A 74 -2.57 -9.21 -13.01
CA LYS A 74 -3.05 -10.36 -13.76
C LYS A 74 -2.10 -11.53 -13.55
N VAL A 75 -2.65 -12.68 -13.18
CA VAL A 75 -1.91 -13.94 -13.01
C VAL A 75 -2.10 -14.78 -14.28
N MET A 76 -1.01 -15.31 -14.82
CA MET A 76 -1.05 -16.15 -16.01
C MET A 76 -0.04 -17.32 -15.88
N GLY A 77 -0.41 -18.50 -16.35
CA GLY A 77 0.42 -19.71 -16.28
C GLY A 77 -0.36 -20.89 -15.69
N ASP A 78 0.27 -21.61 -14.77
CA ASP A 78 -0.39 -22.73 -14.06
C ASP A 78 -1.49 -22.26 -13.09
N ALA A 79 -1.48 -20.97 -12.75
CA ALA A 79 -2.60 -20.28 -12.13
C ALA A 79 -3.09 -19.12 -13.03
N GLU A 80 -4.39 -18.89 -13.02
CA GLU A 80 -5.03 -17.83 -13.80
C GLU A 80 -6.00 -17.04 -12.92
N GLY A 81 -5.99 -15.72 -13.10
CA GLY A 81 -6.86 -14.82 -12.37
C GLY A 81 -6.41 -13.37 -12.46
N TYR A 82 -7.11 -12.50 -11.73
CA TYR A 82 -6.74 -11.11 -11.58
C TYR A 82 -7.17 -10.54 -10.22
N VAL A 83 -6.50 -9.45 -9.86
CA VAL A 83 -6.92 -8.53 -8.81
C VAL A 83 -6.95 -7.15 -9.44
N ALA A 84 -8.03 -6.41 -9.24
CA ALA A 84 -8.17 -5.01 -9.63
C ALA A 84 -8.66 -4.23 -8.41
N GLN A 85 -8.06 -3.08 -8.17
CA GLN A 85 -8.37 -2.24 -7.03
C GLN A 85 -8.31 -0.78 -7.46
N ALA A 86 -9.25 0.01 -6.97
CA ALA A 86 -9.26 1.46 -7.06
C ALA A 86 -9.36 2.02 -5.65
N ASP A 87 -8.33 2.73 -5.20
CA ASP A 87 -8.23 3.27 -3.85
C ASP A 87 -8.25 4.80 -3.87
N GLU A 88 -8.64 5.39 -2.74
CA GLU A 88 -8.62 6.83 -2.51
C GLU A 88 -9.37 7.65 -3.57
N VAL A 89 -10.42 7.08 -4.18
CA VAL A 89 -11.25 7.77 -5.18
C VAL A 89 -12.06 8.86 -4.48
N PRO A 90 -11.85 10.15 -4.77
CA PRO A 90 -12.49 11.24 -4.02
C PRO A 90 -13.97 11.34 -4.36
N LEU A 91 -14.85 10.98 -3.42
CA LEU A 91 -16.29 11.20 -3.52
C LEU A 91 -16.68 12.62 -3.10
N TYR A 92 -16.02 13.14 -2.06
CA TYR A 92 -16.24 14.51 -1.61
C TYR A 92 -14.93 15.14 -1.12
N LYS A 93 -14.35 15.97 -1.98
CA LYS A 93 -13.13 16.75 -1.72
C LYS A 93 -12.05 15.87 -1.08
N LYS A 94 -11.44 16.36 0.01
CA LYS A 94 -10.38 15.70 0.79
C LYS A 94 -10.94 14.97 2.03
N HIS A 95 -12.24 14.64 2.02
CA HIS A 95 -12.93 14.11 3.20
C HIS A 95 -13.50 12.72 3.01
N LEU A 96 -14.09 12.41 1.87
CA LEU A 96 -14.72 11.12 1.65
C LEU A 96 -14.10 10.46 0.44
N PHE A 97 -13.61 9.25 0.64
CA PHE A 97 -12.98 8.44 -0.38
C PHE A 97 -13.66 7.09 -0.50
N LEU A 98 -13.66 6.57 -1.71
CA LEU A 98 -14.16 5.26 -2.08
C LEU A 98 -12.98 4.35 -2.40
N ASN A 99 -13.02 3.13 -1.88
CA ASN A 99 -12.09 2.06 -2.19
C ASN A 99 -12.89 0.88 -2.72
N ILE A 100 -12.47 0.30 -3.83
CA ILE A 100 -13.12 -0.86 -4.44
C ILE A 100 -12.05 -1.87 -4.78
N THR A 101 -12.29 -3.13 -4.41
CA THR A 101 -11.44 -4.26 -4.78
C THR A 101 -12.28 -5.35 -5.41
N GLU A 102 -11.82 -5.86 -6.54
CA GLU A 102 -12.34 -7.04 -7.20
C GLU A 102 -11.19 -8.02 -7.42
N GLN A 103 -11.38 -9.27 -7.04
CA GLN A 103 -10.45 -10.35 -7.24
C GLN A 103 -11.22 -11.55 -7.78
N ARG A 104 -10.67 -12.16 -8.83
CA ARG A 104 -11.14 -13.44 -9.35
C ARG A 104 -9.95 -14.34 -9.61
N ILE A 105 -10.00 -15.55 -9.08
CA ILE A 105 -8.99 -16.57 -9.33
C ILE A 105 -9.70 -17.77 -9.94
N ASP A 106 -9.54 -17.93 -11.25
CA ASP A 106 -10.27 -18.91 -12.05
C ASP A 106 -9.66 -20.31 -11.90
N LYS A 107 -8.33 -20.38 -11.79
CA LYS A 107 -7.60 -21.65 -11.77
C LYS A 107 -6.39 -21.59 -10.84
N ALA A 108 -6.31 -22.53 -9.90
CA ALA A 108 -5.09 -22.80 -9.14
C ALA A 108 -4.80 -24.31 -9.23
N VAL A 109 -3.75 -24.68 -9.96
CA VAL A 109 -3.32 -26.08 -10.07
C VAL A 109 -2.45 -26.44 -8.86
N VAL A 110 -3.00 -27.24 -7.93
CA VAL A 110 -2.22 -27.75 -6.81
C VAL A 110 -1.69 -29.15 -7.12
N ASN A 111 -0.38 -29.25 -7.34
CA ASN A 111 0.30 -30.53 -7.54
C ASN A 111 0.40 -31.29 -6.21
N LYS A 112 -0.41 -32.34 -6.04
CA LYS A 112 -0.34 -33.24 -4.88
C LYS A 112 0.33 -34.56 -5.27
N TYR A 113 1.52 -34.80 -4.73
CA TYR A 113 2.24 -36.08 -4.89
C TYR A 113 1.58 -37.17 -4.04
N LYS A 114 1.23 -38.31 -4.65
CA LYS A 114 0.46 -39.41 -4.01
C LYS A 114 1.20 -40.09 -2.84
N THR A 115 2.54 -40.07 -2.80
CA THR A 115 3.35 -40.87 -1.87
C THR A 115 4.75 -40.29 -1.71
N ARG A 116 5.33 -40.34 -0.49
CA ARG A 116 6.77 -40.13 -0.25
C ARG A 116 7.51 -41.45 -0.49
N GLY A 117 8.23 -41.58 -1.60
CA GLY A 117 9.02 -42.78 -1.91
C GLY A 117 9.63 -42.75 -3.31
N MET A 118 10.71 -43.51 -3.51
CA MET A 118 11.56 -43.56 -4.71
C MET A 118 10.93 -44.29 -5.92
N ASP A 119 9.63 -44.57 -5.85
CA ASP A 119 8.89 -45.44 -6.80
C ASP A 119 7.90 -44.66 -7.68
N ASN A 120 7.91 -43.33 -7.65
CA ASN A 120 7.04 -42.52 -8.50
C ASN A 120 7.74 -42.16 -9.81
N GLY A 121 7.10 -42.49 -10.94
CA GLY A 121 7.50 -42.00 -12.26
C GLY A 121 7.34 -40.48 -12.36
N LYS A 122 8.05 -39.85 -13.31
CA LYS A 122 8.12 -38.39 -13.49
C LYS A 122 6.75 -37.70 -13.65
N ASP A 123 5.71 -38.48 -13.96
CA ASP A 123 4.35 -38.04 -14.28
C ASP A 123 3.29 -38.46 -13.24
N ASP A 124 3.68 -38.94 -12.05
CA ASP A 124 2.72 -39.43 -11.05
C ASP A 124 2.27 -38.33 -10.06
N TYR A 125 1.54 -37.33 -10.57
CA TYR A 125 0.93 -36.25 -9.81
C TYR A 125 -0.60 -36.26 -9.96
N ASN A 126 -1.32 -35.97 -8.87
CA ASN A 126 -2.74 -35.65 -8.95
C ASN A 126 -2.88 -34.12 -9.02
N LEU A 127 -3.40 -33.63 -10.13
CA LEU A 127 -3.85 -32.24 -10.28
C LEU A 127 -5.15 -32.08 -9.49
N ILE A 128 -5.13 -31.31 -8.41
CA ILE A 128 -6.37 -30.85 -7.77
C ILE A 128 -6.59 -29.41 -8.24
N GLU A 129 -7.60 -29.21 -9.08
CA GLU A 129 -8.07 -27.90 -9.50
C GLU A 129 -8.93 -27.33 -8.36
N VAL A 130 -8.42 -26.30 -7.68
CA VAL A 130 -9.23 -25.53 -6.74
C VAL A 130 -10.00 -24.50 -7.56
N ASN A 131 -11.29 -24.74 -7.74
CA ASN A 131 -12.18 -23.88 -8.51
C ASN A 131 -12.58 -22.65 -7.69
N GLN A 132 -12.27 -21.49 -8.25
CA GLN A 132 -12.90 -20.20 -8.00
C GLN A 132 -12.77 -19.63 -6.59
N ALA A 133 -11.94 -18.58 -6.46
CA ALA A 133 -11.89 -17.72 -5.29
C ALA A 133 -12.16 -16.26 -5.71
N ASP A 134 -13.41 -15.84 -5.53
CA ASP A 134 -13.87 -14.51 -5.87
C ASP A 134 -14.02 -13.66 -4.61
N LEU A 135 -13.56 -12.41 -4.69
CA LEU A 135 -13.71 -11.42 -3.64
C LEU A 135 -14.09 -10.07 -4.26
N GLU A 136 -15.17 -9.50 -3.76
CA GLU A 136 -15.58 -8.14 -4.06
C GLU A 136 -15.68 -7.38 -2.74
N SER A 137 -15.13 -6.18 -2.70
CA SER A 137 -15.14 -5.33 -1.53
C SER A 137 -15.32 -3.88 -1.93
N VAL A 138 -16.18 -3.17 -1.18
CA VAL A 138 -16.43 -1.75 -1.37
C VAL A 138 -16.32 -1.08 -0.01
N GLY A 139 -15.31 -0.23 0.12
CA GLY A 139 -15.03 0.50 1.34
C GLY A 139 -15.21 2.00 1.18
N LEU A 140 -15.49 2.65 2.31
CA LEU A 140 -15.52 4.11 2.42
C LEU A 140 -14.55 4.57 3.50
N THR A 141 -13.82 5.63 3.18
CA THR A 141 -12.88 6.28 4.10
C THR A 141 -13.29 7.71 4.34
N LEU A 142 -13.57 8.05 5.60
CA LEU A 142 -13.75 9.43 6.04
C LEU A 142 -12.42 9.95 6.62
N SER A 143 -11.90 11.02 6.05
CA SER A 143 -10.66 11.67 6.44
C SER A 143 -10.92 13.10 6.96
N LEU A 144 -10.48 13.37 8.19
CA LEU A 144 -10.69 14.65 8.86
C LEU A 144 -9.36 15.28 9.28
N PHE A 145 -9.35 16.62 9.37
CA PHE A 145 -8.20 17.42 9.80
C PHE A 145 -6.90 17.17 9.01
N ASN A 146 -7.00 17.01 7.68
CA ASN A 146 -5.89 16.64 6.78
C ASN A 146 -5.27 15.30 7.17
N ARG A 147 -6.05 14.22 7.07
CA ARG A 147 -5.65 12.82 7.37
C ARG A 147 -5.20 12.55 8.81
N ARG A 148 -5.50 13.43 9.78
CA ARG A 148 -5.15 13.16 11.19
C ARG A 148 -6.09 12.15 11.85
N PHE A 149 -7.32 12.08 11.36
CA PHE A 149 -8.29 11.09 11.79
C PHE A 149 -8.89 10.45 10.53
N GLU A 150 -8.77 9.13 10.45
CA GLU A 150 -9.30 8.34 9.34
C GLU A 150 -10.20 7.23 9.89
N PHE A 151 -11.40 7.13 9.34
CA PHE A 151 -12.37 6.11 9.67
C PHE A 151 -12.68 5.32 8.41
N ASN A 152 -12.43 4.02 8.45
CA ASN A 152 -12.60 3.12 7.32
C ASN A 152 -13.73 2.12 7.61
N THR A 153 -14.56 1.89 6.61
CA THR A 153 -15.51 0.76 6.58
C THR A 153 -15.28 -0.03 5.30
N THR A 154 -15.49 -1.34 5.36
CA THR A 154 -15.25 -2.30 4.27
C THR A 154 -16.44 -3.22 4.12
#